data_AF-A0A7W1GLU2-F1
#
_entry.id   AF-A0A7W1GLU2-F1
#
_cell.length_a   1.000
_cell.length_b   1.000
_cell.length_c   1.000
_cell.angle_alpha   90.00
_cell.angle_beta   90.00
_cell.angle_gamma   90.00
#
_symmetry.space_group_name_H-M   'P 1'
#
loop_
_entity.id
_entity.type
_entity.pdbx_description
1 polymer ?
#
loop_
_entity_poly.entity_id
_entity_poly.type
_entity_poly.pdbx_seq_one_letter_code
_entity_poly.pdbx_strand_id
1 'polypeptide(L)' 'RACAVGLQIRMPVLIDAIDNETARQYGGWPDRLYLIGRDGRVAFQGDEGPFGFKPEELERAIHAELSSE' A
#
# COMPACT_ATOMS: atom_id res chain seq x y z
N ARG A 1 13.75 -4.50 -12.18
CA ARG A 1 12.55 -4.49 -13.04
C ARG A 1 12.05 -5.87 -13.46
N ALA A 2 12.87 -6.94 -13.43
CA ALA A 2 12.46 -8.28 -13.85
C ALA A 2 11.15 -8.77 -13.19
N CYS A 3 10.97 -8.59 -11.88
CA CYS A 3 9.76 -9.03 -11.17
C CYS A 3 8.49 -8.30 -11.65
N ALA A 4 8.53 -6.97 -11.77
CA ALA A 4 7.37 -6.19 -12.22
C ALA A 4 6.92 -6.57 -13.64
N VAL A 5 7.88 -6.83 -14.54
CA VAL A 5 7.60 -7.30 -15.90
C VAL A 5 7.07 -8.73 -15.89
N GLY A 6 7.73 -9.63 -15.16
CA GLY A 6 7.33 -11.03 -15.08
C GLY A 6 5.95 -11.25 -14.44
N LEU A 7 5.59 -10.42 -13.45
CA LEU A 7 4.28 -10.42 -12.79
C LEU A 7 3.24 -9.54 -13.49
N GLN A 8 3.61 -8.90 -14.61
CA GLN A 8 2.74 -8.04 -15.41
C GLN A 8 2.03 -6.95 -14.57
N ILE A 9 2.74 -6.35 -13.61
CA ILE A 9 2.20 -5.32 -12.73
C ILE A 9 1.93 -4.05 -13.56
N ARG A 10 0.68 -3.56 -13.53
CA ARG A 10 0.23 -2.40 -14.32
C ARG A 10 0.39 -1.06 -13.59
N MET A 11 0.64 -1.09 -12.29
CA MET A 11 0.90 0.10 -11.48
C MET A 11 2.41 0.37 -11.37
N PRO A 12 2.84 1.62 -11.10
CA PRO A 12 4.24 1.92 -10.85
C PRO A 12 4.82 1.05 -9.72
N VAL A 13 5.96 0.43 -9.98
CA VAL A 13 6.73 -0.30 -8.98
C VAL A 13 7.99 0.48 -8.69
N LEU A 14 8.13 0.89 -7.44
CA LEU A 14 9.30 1.60 -6.93
C LEU A 14 10.12 0.66 -6.04
N ILE A 15 11.38 1.01 -5.81
CA ILE A 15 12.28 0.32 -4.88
C ILE A 15 12.60 1.32 -3.78
N ASP A 16 12.46 0.89 -2.53
CA ASP A 16 12.84 1.70 -1.37
C ASP A 16 14.35 2.02 -1.39
N ALA A 17 14.75 3.02 -0.61
CA ALA A 17 16.16 3.29 -0.38
C ALA A 17 16.84 2.08 0.29
N ILE A 18 18.16 1.95 0.10
CA ILE A 18 18.95 0.81 0.60
C ILE A 18 18.89 0.69 2.12
N ASP A 19 18.65 1.80 2.81
CA ASP A 19 18.51 1.82 4.26
C ASP A 19 17.11 1.38 4.72
N ASN A 20 16.14 1.12 3.84
CA ASN A 20 14.74 0.76 4.16
C ASN A 20 13.95 1.90 4.85
N GLU A 21 14.22 3.15 4.50
CA GLU A 21 13.53 4.30 5.10
C GLU A 21 12.00 4.19 5.01
N THR A 22 11.46 3.92 3.83
CA THR A 22 9.99 3.83 3.63
C THR A 22 9.42 2.67 4.43
N ALA A 23 10.05 1.49 4.36
CA ALA A 23 9.57 0.32 5.09
C ALA A 23 9.58 0.53 6.60
N ARG A 24 10.57 1.25 7.16
CA ARG A 24 10.59 1.62 8.59
C ARG A 24 9.49 2.60 8.95
N GLN A 25 9.31 3.67 8.16
CA GLN A 25 8.32 4.71 8.46
C GLN A 25 6.88 4.20 8.34
N TYR A 26 6.62 3.28 7.41
CA TYR A 26 5.29 2.72 7.17
C TYR A 26 5.08 1.33 7.80
N GLY A 27 6.05 0.81 8.55
CA GLY A 27 5.97 -0.55 9.12
C GLY A 27 5.59 -1.59 8.05
N GLY A 28 6.28 -1.56 6.91
CA GLY A 28 5.91 -2.29 5.69
C GLY A 28 6.30 -3.77 5.66
N TRP A 29 6.91 -4.28 6.73
CA TRP A 29 7.29 -5.69 6.83
C TRP A 29 6.18 -6.50 7.54
N PRO A 30 5.87 -7.74 7.09
CA PRO A 30 6.42 -8.41 5.91
C PRO A 30 5.83 -7.89 4.59
N ASP A 31 4.57 -7.46 4.61
CA ASP A 31 3.89 -6.66 3.58
C ASP A 31 2.79 -5.82 4.25
N ARG A 32 2.31 -4.78 3.54
CA ARG A 32 1.25 -3.90 4.07
C ARG A 32 0.51 -3.15 2.97
N LEU A 33 -0.78 -2.91 3.20
CA LEU A 33 -1.64 -2.07 2.36
C LEU A 33 -1.88 -0.73 3.05
N TYR A 34 -1.82 0.37 2.29
CA TYR A 34 -2.12 1.72 2.76
C TYR A 34 -2.98 2.47 1.75
N LEU A 35 -3.79 3.40 2.26
CA LEU A 35 -4.42 4.46 1.47
C LEU A 35 -4.00 5.81 2.04
N ILE A 36 -3.47 6.67 1.17
CA ILE A 36 -3.27 8.08 1.48
C ILE A 36 -4.44 8.84 0.86
N GLY A 37 -5.19 9.56 1.70
CA GLY A 37 -6.34 10.36 1.29
C GLY A 37 -5.94 11.60 0.50
N ARG A 38 -6.95 12.28 -0.08
CA ARG A 38 -6.70 13.50 -0.88
C ARG A 38 -6.11 14.66 -0.07
N ASP A 39 -6.29 14.64 1.25
CA ASP A 39 -5.71 15.60 2.18
C ASP A 39 -4.25 15.29 2.58
N GLY A 40 -3.67 14.22 2.02
CA GLY A 40 -2.30 13.77 2.29
C GLY A 40 -2.14 12.99 3.60
N ARG A 41 -3.22 12.62 4.28
CA ARG A 41 -3.18 11.80 5.50
C ARG A 41 -3.40 10.32 5.21
N VAL A 42 -3.02 9.47 6.16
CA VAL A 42 -3.34 8.04 6.11
C VAL A 42 -4.84 7.87 6.35
N ALA A 43 -5.57 7.50 5.30
CA ALA A 43 -7.00 7.19 5.36
C ALA A 43 -7.26 5.71 5.70
N PHE A 44 -6.32 4.82 5.37
CA PHE A 44 -6.37 3.41 5.74
C PHE A 44 -4.95 2.85 5.92
N GLN A 45 -4.79 2.04 6.95
CA GLN A 45 -3.60 1.26 7.24
C GLN A 45 -4.03 -0.17 7.54
N GLY A 46 -3.63 -1.10 6.67
CA GLY A 46 -3.91 -2.52 6.88
C GLY A 46 -3.08 -3.12 8.01
N ASP A 47 -3.50 -4.31 8.46
CA ASP A 47 -2.75 -5.13 9.39
C ASP A 47 -1.50 -5.76 8.72
N GLU A 48 -0.61 -6.33 9.53
CA GLU A 48 0.62 -6.98 9.05
C GLU A 48 0.33 -8.25 8.26
N GLY A 49 1.01 -8.42 7.14
CA GLY A 49 0.93 -9.64 6.33
C GLY A 49 1.53 -10.90 6.98
N PRO A 50 1.32 -12.07 6.36
CA PRO A 50 0.40 -12.30 5.23
C PRO A 50 -1.07 -12.32 5.66
N PHE A 51 -1.35 -12.45 6.96
CA PHE A 51 -2.72 -12.62 7.47
C PHE A 51 -3.56 -11.33 7.42
N GLY A 52 -2.90 -10.17 7.52
CA GLY A 52 -3.52 -8.84 7.42
C GLY A 52 -3.61 -8.30 5.99
N PHE A 53 -3.02 -8.97 4.99
CA PHE A 53 -3.04 -8.51 3.61
C PHE A 53 -4.40 -8.79 2.96
N LYS A 54 -5.33 -7.84 3.11
CA LYS A 54 -6.72 -7.98 2.65
C LYS A 54 -7.08 -6.88 1.63
N PRO A 55 -6.94 -7.13 0.33
CA PRO A 55 -7.24 -6.16 -0.72
C PRO A 55 -8.67 -5.60 -0.65
N GLU A 56 -9.64 -6.39 -0.19
CA GLU A 56 -11.05 -6.01 -0.09
C GLU A 56 -11.27 -4.93 0.99
N GLU A 57 -10.43 -4.89 2.04
CA GLU A 57 -10.45 -3.82 3.03
C GLU A 57 -9.95 -2.51 2.44
N LEU A 58 -8.87 -2.55 1.65
CA LEU A 58 -8.37 -1.39 0.92
C LEU A 58 -9.37 -0.89 -0.13
N GLU A 59 -10.02 -1.79 -0.89
CA GLU A 59 -11.06 -1.43 -1.85
C GLU A 59 -12.21 -0.67 -1.18
N ARG A 60 -12.71 -1.17 -0.04
CA ARG A 60 -13.75 -0.46 0.75
C ARG A 60 -13.26 0.90 1.24
N ALA A 61 -12.02 1.01 1.67
CA ALA A 61 -11.43 2.28 2.10
C ALA A 61 -11.37 3.30 0.95
N ILE A 62 -10.99 2.86 -0.26
CA ILE A 62 -10.98 3.71 -1.45
C ILE A 62 -12.40 4.21 -1.77
N HIS A 63 -13.40 3.32 -1.77
CA HIS A 63 -14.78 3.73 -2.01
C HIS A 63 -15.29 4.73 -0.97
N ALA A 64 -14.97 4.52 0.32
CA ALA A 64 -15.34 5.44 1.39
C ALA A 64 -14.67 6.82 1.24
N GLU A 65 -13.37 6.85 0.96
CA GLU A 65 -12.61 8.09 0.71
C GLU A 65 -13.20 8.86 -0.47
N LEU A 66 -13.45 8.20 -1.60
CA LEU A 66 -14.03 8.83 -2.79
C LEU A 66 -15.49 9.28 -2.59
N SER A 67 -16.26 8.63 -1.70
CA SER A 67 -17.66 9.00 -1.43
C SER A 67 -17.81 10.14 -0.42
N SER A 68 -16.73 10.56 0.23
CA SER A 68 -16.72 11.68 1.19
C SER A 68 -16.67 13.07 0.54
N GLU A 69 -16.92 13.15 -0.78
CA GLU A 69 -17.04 14.39 -1.57
C GLU A 69 -18.48 14.89 -1.66
#